data_AF-A0A843KE15-F1
#
_entry.id   AF-A0A843KE15-F1
#
_cell.length_a   1.000
_cell.length_b   1.000
_cell.length_c   1.000
_cell.angle_alpha   90.00
_cell.angle_beta   90.00
_cell.angle_gamma   90.00
#
_symmetry.space_group_name_H-M   'P 1'
#
loop_
_entity.id
_entity.type
_entity.pdbx_description
1 polymer ?
#
loop_
_entity_poly.entity_id
_entity_poly.type
_entity_poly.pdbx_seq_one_letter_code
_entity_poly.pdbx_strand_id
1 'polypeptide(L)'
;MSDSERITVRIQADKLGALQALVDGGKFPTISDAIRAAIDSFIETNFTPEHIQRVTVELPKVKVVELESLIKDGDSVSIDDAIRNAVREYVRMRLDKAMGEMR
;
A
#
# COMPACT_ATOMS: atom_id res chain seq x y z
N MET A 1 -10.02 25.54 -10.94
CA MET A 1 -10.22 26.22 -9.65
C MET A 1 -9.86 25.20 -8.59
N SER A 2 -8.73 25.37 -7.91
CA SER A 2 -8.28 24.44 -6.87
C SER A 2 -8.93 24.85 -5.55
N ASP A 3 -10.10 24.29 -5.27
CA ASP A 3 -10.73 24.42 -3.95
C ASP A 3 -9.87 23.66 -2.94
N SER A 4 -8.94 24.37 -2.31
CA SER A 4 -8.17 23.87 -1.18
C SER A 4 -8.78 24.38 0.11
N GLU A 5 -9.30 23.49 0.94
CA GLU A 5 -9.82 23.85 2.26
C GLU A 5 -8.69 23.87 3.30
N ARG A 6 -8.65 24.92 4.12
CA ARG A 6 -7.64 25.07 5.16
C ARG A 6 -8.08 24.35 6.43
N ILE A 7 -7.37 23.28 6.78
CA ILE A 7 -7.57 22.54 8.02
C ILE A 7 -6.57 23.04 9.07
N THR A 8 -7.05 23.36 10.27
CA THR A 8 -6.20 23.71 11.42
C THR A 8 -6.43 22.71 12.55
N VAL A 9 -5.38 22.00 12.95
CA VAL A 9 -5.43 20.96 14.00
C VAL A 9 -4.38 21.23 15.07
N ARG A 10 -4.75 20.99 16.33
CA ARG A 10 -3.81 21.02 17.46
C ARG A 10 -3.21 19.62 17.62
N ILE A 11 -1.88 19.56 17.67
CA ILE A 11 -1.12 18.31 17.78
C ILE A 11 -0.23 18.40 19.02
N GLN A 12 -0.02 17.29 19.70
CA GLN A 12 0.90 17.21 20.83
C GLN A 12 2.35 17.39 20.35
N ALA A 13 3.20 18.00 21.19
CA ALA A 13 4.56 18.40 20.82
C ALA A 13 5.45 17.22 20.43
N ASP A 14 5.23 16.07 21.05
CA ASP A 14 5.84 14.78 20.79
C ASP A 14 5.55 14.27 19.36
N LYS A 15 4.32 14.40 18.88
CA LYS A 15 3.97 14.05 17.48
C LYS A 15 4.55 15.04 16.47
N LEU A 16 4.62 16.32 16.85
CA LEU A 16 5.27 17.34 16.02
C LEU A 16 6.78 17.05 15.87
N GLY A 17 7.45 16.63 16.95
CA GLY A 17 8.84 16.22 16.92
C GLY A 17 9.09 15.01 16.00
N ALA A 18 8.22 14.01 16.03
CA ALA A 18 8.30 12.87 15.12
C ALA A 18 8.13 13.27 13.64
N LEU A 19 7.19 14.19 13.35
CA LEU A 19 7.01 14.73 11.99
C LEU A 19 8.23 15.54 11.54
N GLN A 20 8.83 16.33 12.43
CA GLN A 20 10.03 17.08 12.14
C GLN A 20 11.21 16.16 11.81
N ALA A 21 11.40 15.08 12.58
CA ALA A 21 12.44 14.09 12.30
C ALA A 21 12.28 13.42 10.91
N LEU A 22 11.05 13.25 10.43
CA LEU A 22 10.78 12.72 9.08
C LEU A 22 11.13 13.73 7.97
N VAL A 23 10.95 15.02 8.23
CA VAL A 23 11.35 16.10 7.32
C VAL A 23 12.88 16.25 7.31
N ASP A 24 13.50 16.26 8.49
CA ASP A 24 14.95 16.37 8.64
C ASP A 24 15.68 15.15 8.04
N GLY A 25 15.05 13.97 8.10
CA GLY A 25 15.50 12.75 7.44
C GLY A 25 15.33 12.76 5.91
N GLY A 26 14.81 13.85 5.33
CA GLY A 26 14.65 14.03 3.89
C GLY A 26 13.53 13.21 3.25
N LYS A 27 12.68 12.53 4.04
CA LYS A 27 11.56 11.75 3.51
C LYS A 27 10.44 12.64 2.98
N PHE A 28 10.27 13.84 3.53
CA PHE A 28 9.28 14.81 3.11
C PHE A 28 9.88 16.23 3.05
N PRO A 29 9.49 17.07 2.08
CA PRO A 29 10.01 18.44 1.97
C PRO A 29 9.53 19.36 3.10
N THR A 30 8.28 19.18 3.55
CA THR A 30 7.69 19.97 4.65
C THR A 30 6.81 19.11 5.54
N ILE A 31 6.54 19.59 6.77
CA ILE A 31 5.58 18.95 7.68
C ILE A 31 4.20 18.84 7.03
N SER A 32 3.79 19.86 6.26
CA SER A 32 2.51 19.86 5.55
C SER A 32 2.44 18.76 4.49
N ASP A 33 3.54 18.47 3.79
CA ASP A 33 3.60 17.36 2.82
C ASP A 33 3.49 16.00 3.52
N ALA A 34 4.19 15.85 4.66
CA ALA A 34 4.09 14.64 5.48
C ALA A 34 2.67 14.41 6.00
N ILE A 35 1.98 15.46 6.44
CA ILE A 35 0.58 15.38 6.89
C ILE A 35 -0.36 15.06 5.73
N ARG A 36 -0.19 15.68 4.55
CA ARG A 36 -1.02 15.36 3.38
C ARG A 36 -0.86 13.89 2.98
N ALA A 37 0.37 13.40 2.85
CA ALA A 37 0.62 12.00 2.55
C ALA A 37 0.04 11.03 3.61
N ALA A 38 0.09 11.42 4.89
CA ALA A 38 -0.53 10.64 5.96
C ALA A 38 -2.07 10.61 5.87
N ILE A 39 -2.70 11.74 5.53
CA ILE A 39 -4.16 11.83 5.31
C ILE A 39 -4.56 10.99 4.11
N ASP A 40 -3.85 11.10 2.99
CA ASP A 40 -4.12 10.32 1.77
C ASP A 40 -4.02 8.82 2.08
N SER A 41 -2.94 8.38 2.73
CA SER A 41 -2.77 6.99 3.15
C SER A 41 -3.86 6.53 4.13
N PHE A 42 -4.28 7.39 5.06
CA PHE A 42 -5.34 7.09 6.01
C PHE A 42 -6.71 6.93 5.32
N ILE A 43 -7.02 7.78 4.33
CA ILE A 43 -8.24 7.69 3.53
C ILE A 43 -8.20 6.42 2.68
N GLU A 44 -7.10 6.14 1.97
CA GLU A 44 -6.95 4.93 1.16
C GLU A 44 -7.13 3.64 1.99
N THR A 45 -6.66 3.64 3.24
CA THR A 45 -6.76 2.49 4.13
C THR A 45 -8.18 2.28 4.69
N ASN A 46 -8.92 3.36 4.95
CA ASN A 46 -10.26 3.26 5.57
C ASN A 46 -11.43 3.28 4.58
N PHE A 47 -11.23 3.86 3.39
CA PHE A 47 -12.25 3.93 2.33
C PHE A 47 -12.00 2.92 1.20
N THR A 48 -11.15 1.90 1.44
CA THR A 48 -11.10 0.75 0.54
C THR A 48 -12.45 0.01 0.62
N PRO A 49 -13.10 -0.34 -0.52
CA PRO A 49 -14.43 -0.96 -0.53
C PRO A 49 -14.52 -2.19 0.39
N GLU A 50 -15.69 -2.48 0.99
CA GLU A 50 -15.88 -3.58 1.97
C GLU A 50 -15.41 -4.98 1.49
N HIS A 51 -15.26 -5.17 0.18
CA HIS A 51 -14.77 -6.40 -0.44
C HIS A 51 -13.26 -6.41 -0.74
N ILE A 52 -12.53 -5.36 -0.35
CA ILE A 52 -11.08 -5.21 -0.58
C ILE A 52 -10.40 -4.97 0.77
N GLN A 53 -9.75 -5.99 1.32
CA GLN A 53 -8.88 -5.85 2.48
C GLN A 53 -7.43 -5.63 1.99
N ARG A 54 -6.86 -4.46 2.29
CA ARG A 54 -5.43 -4.22 2.05
C ARG A 54 -4.61 -4.86 3.16
N VAL A 55 -3.65 -5.70 2.79
CA VAL A 55 -2.71 -6.34 3.72
C VAL A 55 -1.31 -5.85 3.39
N THR A 56 -0.66 -5.22 4.35
CA THR A 56 0.76 -4.87 4.23
C THR A 56 1.59 -6.13 4.42
N VAL A 57 2.38 -6.50 3.41
CA VAL A 57 3.26 -7.67 3.46
C VAL A 57 4.71 -7.23 3.34
N GLU A 58 5.56 -7.72 4.25
CA GLU A 58 7.00 -7.53 4.14
C GLU A 58 7.59 -8.69 3.33
N LEU A 59 8.26 -8.35 2.24
CA LEU A 59 8.89 -9.31 1.34
C LEU A 59 10.42 -9.23 1.43
N PRO A 60 11.14 -10.36 1.43
CA PRO A 60 12.59 -10.37 1.30
C PRO A 60 13.03 -9.69 0.00
N LYS A 61 14.14 -8.93 0.03
CA LYS A 61 14.65 -8.19 -1.14
C LYS A 61 14.82 -9.05 -2.39
N VAL A 62 15.25 -10.31 -2.24
CA VAL A 62 15.42 -11.25 -3.36
C VAL A 62 14.08 -11.50 -4.08
N LYS A 63 12.98 -11.63 -3.33
CA LYS A 63 11.64 -11.83 -3.89
C LYS A 63 11.09 -10.58 -4.57
N VAL A 64 11.48 -9.40 -4.11
CA VAL A 64 11.13 -8.14 -4.80
C VAL A 64 11.79 -8.07 -6.18
N VAL A 65 13.06 -8.47 -6.30
CA VAL A 65 13.78 -8.50 -7.59
C VAL A 65 13.15 -9.50 -8.57
N GLU A 66 12.72 -10.67 -8.09
CA GLU A 66 11.97 -11.64 -8.92
C GLU A 66 10.61 -11.09 -9.37
N LEU A 67 9.92 -10.29 -8.54
CA LEU A 67 8.67 -9.64 -8.94
C LEU A 67 8.92 -8.51 -9.95
N GLU A 68 10.05 -7.81 -9.86
CA GLU A 68 10.46 -6.80 -10.85
C GLU A 68 10.77 -7.42 -12.21
N SER A 69 11.30 -8.65 -12.28
CA SER A 69 11.51 -9.32 -13.57
C SER A 69 10.19 -9.64 -14.28
N LEU A 70 9.15 -10.05 -13.54
CA LEU A 70 7.82 -10.28 -14.12
C LEU A 70 7.22 -9.03 -14.79
N ILE A 71 7.58 -7.84 -14.31
CA ILE A 71 7.17 -6.58 -14.94
C ILE A 71 7.97 -6.32 -16.21
N LYS A 72 9.29 -6.58 -16.16
CA LYS A 72 10.18 -6.41 -17.33
C LYS A 72 9.83 -7.37 -18.47
N ASP A 73 9.42 -8.58 -18.14
CA ASP A 73 9.04 -9.61 -19.09
C ASP A 73 7.64 -9.37 -19.68
N GLY A 74 6.90 -8.39 -19.16
CA GLY A 74 5.58 -7.98 -19.63
C GLY A 74 4.43 -8.83 -19.09
N ASP A 75 4.72 -9.76 -18.17
CA ASP A 75 3.73 -10.65 -17.57
C ASP A 75 2.83 -9.95 -16.54
N SER A 76 3.24 -8.78 -16.03
CA SER A 76 2.46 -8.02 -15.05
C SER A 76 2.69 -6.51 -15.18
N VAL A 77 1.66 -5.72 -14.90
CA VAL A 77 1.72 -4.25 -15.04
C VAL A 77 2.42 -3.59 -13.84
N SER A 78 2.39 -4.23 -12.68
CA SER A 78 3.06 -3.75 -11.45
C SER A 78 3.37 -4.92 -10.51
N ILE A 79 4.15 -4.67 -9.45
CA ILE A 79 4.44 -5.66 -8.41
C ILE A 79 3.13 -6.10 -7.73
N ASP A 80 2.24 -5.16 -7.43
CA ASP A 80 0.94 -5.43 -6.84
C ASP A 80 0.05 -6.30 -7.76
N ASP A 81 0.13 -6.10 -9.07
CA ASP A 81 -0.59 -6.89 -10.07
C ASP A 81 -0.06 -8.33 -10.15
N ALA A 82 1.28 -8.49 -10.14
CA ALA A 82 1.93 -9.80 -10.08
C ALA A 82 1.51 -10.59 -8.82
N ILE A 83 1.50 -9.93 -7.66
CA ILE A 83 1.06 -10.54 -6.40
C ILE A 83 -0.43 -10.91 -6.49
N ARG A 84 -1.28 -10.03 -7.01
CA ARG A 84 -2.72 -10.29 -7.16
C ARG A 84 -2.98 -11.50 -8.06
N ASN A 85 -2.28 -11.61 -9.18
CA ASN A 85 -2.42 -12.75 -10.09
C ASN A 85 -1.97 -14.05 -9.43
N ALA A 86 -0.81 -14.06 -8.77
CA ALA A 86 -0.32 -15.24 -8.06
C ALA A 86 -1.27 -15.71 -6.96
N VAL A 87 -1.81 -14.79 -6.15
CA VAL A 87 -2.78 -15.11 -5.09
C VAL A 87 -4.08 -15.63 -5.70
N ARG A 88 -4.58 -15.00 -6.77
CA ARG A 88 -5.81 -15.43 -7.45
C ARG A 88 -5.71 -16.84 -8.00
N GLU A 89 -4.59 -17.17 -8.64
CA GLU A 89 -4.35 -18.48 -9.22
C GLU A 89 -4.18 -19.55 -8.15
N TYR A 90 -3.44 -19.25 -7.08
CA TYR A 90 -3.30 -20.14 -5.93
C TYR A 90 -4.65 -20.44 -5.27
N VAL A 91 -5.47 -19.41 -5.03
CA VAL A 91 -6.81 -19.58 -4.42
C VAL A 91 -7.71 -20.39 -5.34
N ARG A 92 -7.72 -20.12 -6.66
CA ARG A 92 -8.48 -20.92 -7.64
C ARG A 92 -8.09 -22.39 -7.57
N MET A 93 -6.79 -22.70 -7.69
CA MET A 93 -6.28 -24.07 -7.62
C MET A 93 -6.64 -24.75 -6.30
N ARG A 94 -6.56 -24.02 -5.18
CA ARG A 94 -6.88 -24.56 -3.84
C ARG A 94 -8.37 -24.84 -3.68
N LEU A 95 -9.24 -23.98 -4.19
CA LEU A 95 -10.69 -24.17 -4.18
C LEU A 95 -11.12 -25.31 -5.10
N ASP A 96 -10.55 -25.41 -6.30
CA ASP A 96 -10.82 -26.51 -7.23
C ASP A 96 -10.42 -27.85 -6.63
N LYS A 97 -9.29 -27.92 -5.91
CA LYS A 97 -8.89 -29.11 -5.18
C LYS A 97 -9.85 -29.46 -4.04
N ALA A 98 -10.24 -28.48 -3.23
CA ALA A 98 -11.17 -28.70 -2.12
C ALA A 98 -12.58 -29.11 -2.59
N MET A 99 -13.07 -28.56 -3.72
CA MET A 99 -14.34 -28.95 -4.32
C MET A 99 -14.25 -30.27 -5.09
N GLY A 100 -13.09 -30.59 -5.68
CA GLY A 100 -12.82 -31.88 -6.31
C GLY A 100 -12.74 -33.04 -5.32
N GLU A 101 -12.28 -32.78 -4.10
CA GLU A 101 -12.27 -33.74 -2.98
C GLU A 101 -13.67 -33.96 -2.35
N MET A 102 -14.68 -33.14 -2.71
CA MET A 102 -16.07 -33.23 -2.24
C MET A 102 -17.02 -33.96 -3.21
N ARG A 103 -16.52 -34.52 -4.32
CA ARG A 103 -17.30 -35.28 -5.31
C ARG A 103 -17.05 -36.78 -5.26
#